data_AF-A0A1U8HRH4-F1
#
_entry.id   AF-A0A1U8HRH4-F1
#
_cell.length_a   1.000
_cell.length_b   1.000
_cell.length_c   1.000
_cell.angle_alpha   90.00
_cell.angle_beta   90.00
_cell.angle_gamma   90.00
#
_symmetry.space_group_name_H-M   'P 1'
#
loop_
_entity.id
_entity.type
_entity.pdbx_description
1 polymer ?
#
loop_
_entity_poly.entity_id
_entity_poly.type
_entity_poly.pdbx_seq_one_letter_code
_entity_poly.pdbx_strand_id
1 'polypeptide(L)'
;MASSLVSSPTSSFLKKIAFHKCKKQVSKKIVSVMAPHQSERKTYTTGSLKTGMTMTEKILARASEKQQLSPGDNVWVNVDILMTHDVCGPGSIGIFKKEFGEKAKANPDYKGVCHVALAQEGHCRPGEVLLGTDSHTCTAGAFGQFATGIGNTDAGFVLGTGKVLLKVPSTLRFVMDGEMPHYLLAKDLILQIIGEISVSGATYKSMEFVGTTVESLNMEERMTLCNMVVEAGGKNGVVPADSTTFKYLEDKTTVPYEPVYSDAQASFLSEYRFDISKLEPLVAKPHSPDNRALARECKDVKIDRVYIGSCTGGKTEDFLAAAKVFLASGKKVKVPTFLVPATQKVWMDIYTLSVPESGGKTCSQIFEEAGCDTPASPSCGACLGGPKDTYARMNEPKVCVSTTNRNFPGRMGHKEGQIYLASPYTAAASALTGYVTDPREFLC
;
A
#
# COMPACT_ATOMS: atom_id res chain seq x y z
N MET A 1 69.62 12.01 22.51
CA MET A 1 70.90 12.73 22.44
C MET A 1 71.61 12.31 21.17
N ALA A 2 72.03 13.30 20.36
CA ALA A 2 73.11 13.32 19.34
C ALA A 2 73.26 12.14 18.35
N SER A 3 73.62 12.30 17.07
CA SER A 3 73.85 13.42 16.15
C SER A 3 74.26 12.78 14.81
N SER A 4 73.78 13.33 13.69
CA SER A 4 74.44 13.59 12.39
C SER A 4 75.76 12.84 12.03
N LEU A 5 75.99 12.39 10.79
CA LEU A 5 76.53 13.21 9.68
C LEU A 5 76.82 12.38 8.39
N VAL A 6 76.57 12.99 7.21
CA VAL A 6 77.43 13.04 5.97
C VAL A 6 77.46 11.76 5.08
N SER A 7 77.39 11.75 3.74
CA SER A 7 77.69 12.70 2.64
C SER A 7 76.94 12.32 1.33
N SER A 8 76.67 13.32 0.48
CA SER A 8 76.38 13.22 -0.98
C SER A 8 77.70 13.31 -1.80
N PRO A 9 77.78 13.47 -3.15
CA PRO A 9 76.77 13.49 -4.23
C PRO A 9 77.21 12.77 -5.54
N THR A 10 76.32 12.69 -6.55
CA THR A 10 76.54 12.93 -8.01
C THR A 10 75.27 12.47 -8.75
N SER A 11 74.38 13.37 -9.20
CA SER A 11 74.46 14.17 -10.43
C SER A 11 74.60 13.35 -11.72
N SER A 12 73.47 13.00 -12.34
CA SER A 12 72.98 13.68 -13.56
C SER A 12 72.15 12.74 -14.44
N PHE A 13 71.24 13.34 -15.22
CA PHE A 13 70.47 12.76 -16.33
C PHE A 13 69.24 11.89 -16.00
N LEU A 14 68.07 12.54 -15.82
CA LEU A 14 67.10 12.75 -16.93
C LEU A 14 65.76 13.32 -16.44
N LYS A 15 65.51 14.56 -16.87
CA LYS A 15 64.24 15.12 -17.40
C LYS A 15 63.00 15.25 -16.48
N LYS A 16 62.83 16.49 -16.02
CA LYS A 16 61.59 17.31 -15.98
C LYS A 16 60.29 16.61 -16.42
N ILE A 17 59.43 16.28 -15.46
CA ILE A 17 57.98 16.24 -15.65
C ILE A 17 57.40 17.39 -14.83
N ALA A 18 56.98 18.45 -15.52
CA ALA A 18 56.25 19.55 -14.91
C ALA A 18 54.83 19.07 -14.59
N PHE A 19 54.50 18.93 -13.31
CA PHE A 19 53.11 18.76 -12.87
C PHE A 19 52.34 20.06 -13.14
N HIS A 20 51.63 20.11 -14.27
CA HIS A 20 50.56 21.09 -14.46
C HIS A 20 49.45 20.81 -13.44
N LYS A 21 49.40 21.62 -12.37
CA LYS A 21 48.20 21.72 -11.54
C LYS A 21 47.11 22.39 -12.38
N CYS A 22 46.34 21.58 -13.11
CA CYS A 22 45.08 22.02 -13.69
C CYS A 22 44.13 22.32 -12.53
N LYS A 23 44.02 23.59 -12.13
CA LYS A 23 42.90 24.07 -11.32
C LYS A 23 41.66 23.97 -12.21
N LYS A 24 40.99 22.81 -12.21
CA LYS A 24 39.61 22.73 -12.71
C LYS A 24 38.78 23.65 -11.83
N GLN A 25 38.36 24.77 -12.40
CA GLN A 25 37.30 25.60 -11.85
C GLN A 25 36.03 24.73 -11.90
N VAL A 26 35.76 24.01 -10.81
CA VAL A 26 34.48 23.31 -10.67
C VAL A 26 33.44 24.40 -10.51
N SER A 27 32.61 24.57 -11.55
CA SER A 27 31.40 25.38 -11.44
C SER A 27 30.60 24.89 -10.25
N LYS A 28 30.42 25.76 -9.23
CA LYS A 28 29.50 25.52 -8.11
C LYS A 28 28.03 25.68 -8.52
N LYS A 29 27.74 25.98 -9.78
CA LYS A 29 26.37 25.97 -10.29
C LYS A 29 25.99 24.54 -10.66
N ILE A 30 25.29 23.87 -9.75
CA ILE A 30 24.30 22.87 -10.14
C ILE A 30 23.26 23.64 -10.95
N VAL A 31 23.26 23.46 -12.26
CA VAL A 31 22.20 24.01 -13.11
C VAL A 31 21.10 22.96 -13.12
N SER A 32 20.17 23.08 -12.18
CA SER A 32 18.89 22.38 -12.29
C SER A 32 18.19 22.92 -13.53
N VAL A 33 18.06 22.10 -14.56
CA VAL A 33 17.14 22.38 -15.67
C VAL A 33 15.76 21.99 -15.16
N MET A 34 15.11 22.91 -14.48
CA MET A 34 13.70 22.78 -14.12
C MET A 34 12.92 22.60 -15.42
N ALA A 35 12.15 21.52 -15.51
CA ALA A 35 11.16 21.39 -16.58
C ALA A 35 10.21 22.61 -16.51
N PRO A 36 9.85 23.21 -17.65
CA PRO A 36 8.92 24.33 -17.67
C PRO A 36 7.57 23.95 -17.05
N HIS A 37 6.85 24.96 -16.55
CA HIS A 37 5.54 24.80 -15.94
C HIS A 37 4.61 24.00 -16.89
N GLN A 38 4.03 22.90 -16.41
CA GLN A 38 3.10 22.08 -17.19
C GLN A 38 1.87 22.92 -17.55
N SER A 39 1.49 22.94 -18.84
CA SER A 39 0.22 23.51 -19.30
C SER A 39 -0.94 22.61 -18.90
N GLU A 40 -2.14 23.18 -18.77
CA GLU A 40 -3.38 22.42 -18.59
C GLU A 40 -3.53 21.33 -19.66
N ARG A 41 -3.93 20.13 -19.24
CA ARG A 41 -4.08 18.98 -20.12
C ARG A 41 -5.26 19.20 -21.07
N LYS A 42 -5.05 18.97 -22.37
CA LYS A 42 -6.15 18.92 -23.34
C LYS A 42 -6.92 17.61 -23.15
N THR A 43 -8.25 17.69 -23.06
CA THR A 43 -9.15 16.54 -23.13
C THR A 43 -9.11 15.99 -24.54
N TYR A 44 -8.65 14.74 -24.69
CA TYR A 44 -8.70 14.03 -25.96
C TYR A 44 -9.85 13.03 -25.90
N THR A 45 -10.87 13.25 -26.74
CA THR A 45 -11.87 12.24 -27.02
C THR A 45 -11.20 11.11 -27.83
N THR A 46 -11.25 9.90 -27.29
CA THR A 46 -10.88 8.70 -28.05
C THR A 46 -11.88 8.57 -29.20
N GLY A 47 -11.49 9.02 -30.40
CA GLY A 47 -12.22 8.72 -31.63
C GLY A 47 -12.36 7.21 -31.83
N SER A 48 -13.11 6.78 -32.84
CA SER A 48 -13.36 5.37 -33.18
C SER A 48 -12.06 4.58 -33.41
N LEU A 49 -11.46 4.06 -32.33
CA LEU A 49 -10.26 3.23 -32.34
C LEU A 49 -10.64 1.78 -32.68
N LYS A 50 -9.81 1.11 -33.48
CA LYS A 50 -10.05 -0.28 -33.95
C LYS A 50 -9.91 -1.34 -32.84
N THR A 51 -9.31 -1.01 -31.70
CA THR A 51 -9.08 -1.92 -30.57
C THR A 51 -9.32 -1.16 -29.26
N GLY A 52 -10.11 -1.76 -28.36
CA GLY A 52 -10.44 -1.17 -27.06
C GLY A 52 -9.28 -1.29 -26.09
N MET A 53 -9.20 -0.33 -25.17
CA MET A 53 -8.18 -0.28 -24.13
C MET A 53 -8.80 -0.52 -22.75
N THR A 54 -8.04 -1.21 -21.90
CA THR A 54 -8.30 -1.37 -20.48
C THR A 54 -8.16 -0.03 -19.73
N MET A 55 -8.66 0.07 -18.50
CA MET A 55 -8.49 1.26 -17.66
C MET A 55 -7.02 1.66 -17.56
N THR A 56 -6.14 0.69 -17.30
CA THR A 56 -4.71 0.94 -17.13
C THR A 56 -4.08 1.50 -18.41
N GLU A 57 -4.40 0.93 -19.56
CA GLU A 57 -3.92 1.43 -20.86
C GLU A 57 -4.42 2.84 -21.14
N LYS A 58 -5.71 3.14 -20.88
CA LYS A 58 -6.28 4.48 -21.10
C LYS A 58 -5.68 5.54 -20.18
N ILE A 59 -5.46 5.22 -18.90
CA ILE A 59 -4.81 6.11 -17.95
C ILE A 59 -3.39 6.44 -18.43
N LEU A 60 -2.61 5.42 -18.80
CA LEU A 60 -1.25 5.61 -19.31
C LEU A 60 -1.22 6.30 -20.68
N ALA A 61 -2.18 6.04 -21.56
CA ALA A 61 -2.30 6.69 -22.87
C ALA A 61 -2.52 8.19 -22.68
N ARG A 62 -3.48 8.56 -21.82
CA ARG A 62 -3.75 9.96 -21.46
C ARG A 62 -2.52 10.61 -20.83
N ALA A 63 -1.89 9.95 -19.86
CA ALA A 63 -0.74 10.49 -19.15
C ALA A 63 0.53 10.58 -20.01
N SER A 64 0.63 9.81 -21.11
CA SER A 64 1.72 9.86 -22.09
C SER A 64 1.40 10.68 -23.34
N GLU A 65 0.23 11.34 -23.39
CA GLU A 65 -0.25 12.12 -24.53
C GLU A 65 -0.33 11.28 -25.83
N LYS A 66 -0.72 10.01 -25.69
CA LYS A 66 -0.95 9.06 -26.79
C LYS A 66 -2.43 8.75 -26.94
N GLN A 67 -2.88 8.55 -28.18
CA GLN A 67 -4.27 8.16 -28.45
C GLN A 67 -4.55 6.69 -28.13
N GLN A 68 -3.52 5.84 -28.22
CA GLN A 68 -3.63 4.40 -28.00
C GLN A 68 -2.29 3.86 -27.50
N LEU A 69 -2.36 2.82 -26.66
CA LEU A 69 -1.23 2.03 -26.21
C LEU A 69 -1.55 0.54 -26.29
N SER A 70 -0.51 -0.28 -26.33
CA SER A 70 -0.59 -1.73 -26.20
C SER A 70 0.31 -2.22 -25.06
N PRO A 71 -0.01 -3.36 -24.42
CA PRO A 71 0.86 -3.97 -23.44
C PRO A 71 2.25 -4.21 -24.02
N GLY A 72 3.28 -3.80 -23.28
CA GLY A 72 4.67 -3.90 -23.71
C GLY A 72 5.30 -2.62 -24.24
N ASP A 73 4.49 -1.62 -24.60
CA ASP A 73 4.99 -0.30 -25.01
C ASP A 73 5.76 0.36 -23.87
N ASN A 74 6.87 1.04 -24.19
CA ASN A 74 7.59 1.89 -23.24
C ASN A 74 7.24 3.35 -23.51
N VAL A 75 6.67 4.03 -22.53
CA VAL A 75 6.14 5.38 -22.68
C VAL A 75 6.60 6.31 -21.57
N TRP A 76 6.87 7.56 -21.93
CA TRP A 76 7.07 8.63 -20.97
C TRP A 76 5.71 9.07 -20.43
N VAL A 77 5.52 8.92 -19.13
CA VAL A 77 4.26 9.17 -18.43
C VAL A 77 4.42 10.40 -17.57
N ASN A 78 3.53 11.38 -17.74
CA ASN A 78 3.40 12.50 -16.81
C ASN A 78 2.82 12.00 -15.48
N VAL A 79 3.45 12.36 -14.36
CA VAL A 79 3.05 11.91 -13.03
C VAL A 79 2.20 12.99 -12.36
N ASP A 80 1.02 12.62 -11.87
CA ASP A 80 0.11 13.54 -11.16
C ASP A 80 0.56 13.79 -9.72
N ILE A 81 0.89 12.70 -9.02
CA ILE A 81 1.33 12.74 -7.63
C ILE A 81 2.51 11.80 -7.44
N LEU A 82 3.55 12.32 -6.79
CA LEU A 82 4.63 11.53 -6.24
C LEU A 82 4.55 11.58 -4.70
N MET A 83 4.45 10.41 -4.08
CA MET A 83 4.54 10.24 -2.64
C MET A 83 5.93 9.74 -2.25
N THR A 84 6.61 10.46 -1.36
CA THR A 84 7.80 9.98 -0.67
C THR A 84 7.52 9.88 0.82
N HIS A 85 8.13 8.90 1.49
CA HIS A 85 8.07 8.74 2.94
C HIS A 85 9.46 8.32 3.47
N ASP A 86 9.62 8.23 4.79
CA ASP A 86 10.84 7.84 5.52
C ASP A 86 12.03 8.81 5.50
N VAL A 87 12.14 9.71 4.51
CA VAL A 87 13.16 10.78 4.46
C VAL A 87 12.51 12.16 4.60
N CYS A 88 11.70 12.34 5.65
CA CYS A 88 10.89 13.55 5.82
C CYS A 88 10.90 14.09 7.26
N GLY A 89 12.03 13.99 7.97
CA GLY A 89 12.20 14.71 9.23
C GLY A 89 12.22 16.23 9.02
N PRO A 90 12.11 17.05 10.09
CA PRO A 90 12.13 18.52 9.98
C PRO A 90 13.33 19.06 9.17
N GLY A 91 14.50 18.41 9.29
CA GLY A 91 15.69 18.74 8.50
C GLY A 91 15.51 18.47 6.99
N SER A 92 14.81 17.40 6.61
CA SER A 92 14.52 17.07 5.22
C SER A 92 13.52 18.06 4.60
N ILE A 93 12.54 18.56 5.37
CA ILE A 93 11.59 19.57 4.90
C ILE A 93 12.33 20.85 4.45
N GLY A 94 13.30 21.31 5.25
CA GLY A 94 14.12 22.47 4.90
C GLY A 94 14.94 22.25 3.63
N ILE A 95 15.47 21.04 3.43
CA ILE A 95 16.16 20.66 2.19
C ILE A 95 15.19 20.70 1.01
N PHE A 96 13.99 20.12 1.14
CA PHE A 96 12.99 20.13 0.06
C PHE A 96 12.61 21.55 -0.35
N LYS A 97 12.35 22.43 0.61
CA LYS A 97 12.05 23.84 0.31
C LYS A 97 13.22 24.58 -0.33
N LYS A 98 14.45 24.29 0.11
CA LYS A 98 15.65 24.88 -0.48
C LYS A 98 15.86 24.43 -1.93
N GLU A 99 15.70 23.15 -2.22
CA GLU A 99 16.03 22.58 -3.55
C GLU A 99 14.85 22.68 -4.54
N PHE A 100 13.59 22.65 -4.06
CA PHE A 100 12.37 22.68 -4.90
C PHE A 100 11.52 23.96 -4.72
N GLY A 101 11.96 24.89 -3.88
CA GLY A 101 11.29 26.16 -3.59
C GLY A 101 10.22 26.08 -2.49
N GLU A 102 9.78 27.25 -2.02
CA GLU A 102 8.81 27.35 -0.91
C GLU A 102 7.42 26.74 -1.19
N LYS A 103 7.12 26.45 -2.46
CA LYS A 103 5.89 25.76 -2.87
C LYS A 103 5.96 24.24 -2.70
N ALA A 104 7.12 23.69 -2.34
CA ALA A 104 7.26 22.26 -2.06
C ALA A 104 6.32 21.86 -0.91
N LYS A 105 5.41 20.93 -1.20
CA LYS A 105 4.46 20.40 -0.22
C LYS A 105 5.15 19.30 0.60
N ALA A 106 5.52 19.63 1.83
CA ALA A 106 5.92 18.65 2.82
C ALA A 106 4.96 18.77 4.00
N ASN A 107 4.32 17.67 4.37
CA ASN A 107 3.38 17.66 5.49
C ASN A 107 4.19 17.64 6.81
N PRO A 108 4.14 18.70 7.63
CA PRO A 108 4.83 18.70 8.92
C PRO A 108 4.12 17.82 9.95
N ASP A 109 2.83 17.54 9.74
CA ASP A 109 2.00 16.82 10.68
C ASP A 109 2.05 15.31 10.41
N TYR A 110 2.28 14.54 11.47
CA TYR A 110 2.28 13.09 11.37
C TYR A 110 0.85 12.57 11.16
N LYS A 111 0.54 12.09 9.95
CA LYS A 111 -0.78 11.53 9.61
C LYS A 111 -0.92 10.03 9.84
N GLY A 112 0.19 9.29 9.92
CA GLY A 112 0.21 7.83 10.06
C GLY A 112 0.72 7.12 8.80
N VAL A 113 0.19 5.92 8.55
CA VAL A 113 0.49 5.06 7.40
C VAL A 113 0.10 5.75 6.10
N CYS A 114 1.08 5.91 5.21
CA CYS A 114 1.03 6.82 4.07
C CYS A 114 -0.14 6.57 3.09
N HIS A 115 -0.45 5.32 2.75
CA HIS A 115 -1.49 4.99 1.76
C HIS A 115 -2.89 5.36 2.20
N VAL A 116 -3.19 5.21 3.49
CA VAL A 116 -4.49 5.59 4.05
C VAL A 116 -4.55 7.10 4.25
N ALA A 117 -3.44 7.71 4.69
CA ALA A 117 -3.35 9.16 4.80
C ALA A 117 -3.56 9.87 3.46
N LEU A 118 -2.95 9.39 2.36
CA LEU A 118 -3.15 9.97 1.03
C LEU A 118 -4.62 9.97 0.59
N ALA A 119 -5.31 8.85 0.84
CA ALA A 119 -6.74 8.74 0.54
C ALA A 119 -7.57 9.73 1.38
N GLN A 120 -7.32 9.79 2.69
CA GLN A 120 -8.03 10.67 3.61
C GLN A 120 -7.80 12.16 3.33
N GLU A 121 -6.64 12.53 2.81
CA GLU A 121 -6.28 13.91 2.44
C GLU A 121 -6.64 14.25 0.98
N GLY A 122 -7.41 13.40 0.29
CA GLY A 122 -7.95 13.70 -1.05
C GLY A 122 -6.91 13.68 -2.18
N HIS A 123 -5.81 12.95 -1.97
CA HIS A 123 -4.75 12.81 -2.97
C HIS A 123 -5.01 11.65 -3.94
N CYS A 124 -5.88 10.70 -3.62
CA CYS A 124 -6.23 9.62 -4.53
C CYS A 124 -7.41 10.01 -5.41
N ARG A 125 -7.19 10.39 -6.67
CA ARG A 125 -8.25 10.87 -7.59
C ARG A 125 -8.35 10.02 -8.86
N PRO A 126 -9.56 9.66 -9.31
CA PRO A 126 -9.77 8.80 -10.47
C PRO A 126 -9.04 9.23 -11.74
N GLY A 127 -8.45 8.22 -12.41
CA GLY A 127 -7.78 8.36 -13.69
C GLY A 127 -6.38 8.98 -13.64
N GLU A 128 -5.87 9.36 -12.48
CA GLU A 128 -4.52 9.89 -12.32
C GLU A 128 -3.45 8.80 -12.23
N VAL A 129 -2.19 9.22 -12.44
CA VAL A 129 -0.97 8.43 -12.22
C VAL A 129 -0.34 8.84 -10.89
N LEU A 130 -0.36 7.94 -9.90
CA LEU A 130 0.22 8.16 -8.58
C LEU A 130 1.40 7.20 -8.36
N LEU A 131 2.59 7.76 -8.16
CA LEU A 131 3.79 6.97 -7.86
C LEU A 131 4.22 7.18 -6.42
N GLY A 132 4.87 6.19 -5.84
CA GLY A 132 5.37 6.30 -4.49
C GLY A 132 6.60 5.46 -4.23
N THR A 133 7.37 5.83 -3.20
CA THR A 133 8.58 5.08 -2.79
C THR A 133 8.26 3.84 -1.94
N ASP A 134 6.99 3.46 -1.82
CA ASP A 134 6.55 2.24 -1.14
C ASP A 134 5.97 1.22 -2.13
N SER A 135 6.11 -0.07 -1.84
CA SER A 135 5.53 -1.12 -2.68
C SER A 135 3.99 -1.08 -2.73
N HIS A 136 3.33 -0.71 -1.63
CA HIS A 136 1.87 -0.76 -1.50
C HIS A 136 1.17 0.51 -1.99
N THR A 137 1.88 1.38 -2.72
CA THR A 137 1.28 2.53 -3.42
C THR A 137 0.14 2.10 -4.36
N CYS A 138 0.13 0.85 -4.81
CA CYS A 138 -0.98 0.23 -5.54
C CYS A 138 -2.35 0.31 -4.82
N THR A 139 -2.38 0.59 -3.51
CA THR A 139 -3.62 0.88 -2.75
C THR A 139 -4.49 1.95 -3.42
N ALA A 140 -3.87 2.98 -4.00
CA ALA A 140 -4.57 4.09 -4.68
C ALA A 140 -5.34 3.63 -5.93
N GLY A 141 -5.05 2.43 -6.44
CA GLY A 141 -5.84 1.73 -7.45
C GLY A 141 -7.32 1.57 -7.12
N ALA A 142 -7.68 1.55 -5.83
CA ALA A 142 -9.06 1.53 -5.35
C ALA A 142 -9.91 2.72 -5.83
N PHE A 143 -9.26 3.81 -6.23
CA PHE A 143 -9.88 5.04 -6.72
C PHE A 143 -9.91 5.10 -8.26
N GLY A 144 -9.58 4.02 -8.96
CA GLY A 144 -9.48 4.03 -10.43
C GLY A 144 -8.21 4.73 -10.94
N GLN A 145 -7.11 4.67 -10.18
CA GLN A 145 -5.80 5.22 -10.56
C GLN A 145 -4.88 4.15 -11.16
N PHE A 146 -3.89 4.59 -11.92
CA PHE A 146 -2.67 3.81 -12.09
C PHE A 146 -1.71 4.18 -10.97
N ALA A 147 -1.46 3.25 -10.05
CA ALA A 147 -0.60 3.49 -8.90
C ALA A 147 0.39 2.36 -8.65
N THR A 148 1.67 2.72 -8.49
CA THR A 148 2.75 1.73 -8.30
C THR A 148 3.87 2.28 -7.44
N GLY A 149 4.49 1.38 -6.69
CA GLY A 149 5.80 1.64 -6.09
C GLY A 149 6.89 1.83 -7.15
N ILE A 150 7.84 2.72 -6.86
CA ILE A 150 9.05 2.99 -7.65
C ILE A 150 10.27 3.11 -6.73
N GLY A 151 11.47 2.96 -7.29
CA GLY A 151 12.72 3.13 -6.54
C GLY A 151 13.05 4.60 -6.28
N ASN A 152 13.97 4.85 -5.34
CA ASN A 152 14.40 6.22 -5.00
C ASN A 152 15.03 6.98 -6.18
N THR A 153 15.71 6.28 -7.09
CA THR A 153 16.27 6.88 -8.32
C THR A 153 15.17 7.38 -9.25
N ASP A 154 14.12 6.59 -9.46
CA ASP A 154 12.96 6.99 -10.26
C ASP A 154 12.21 8.14 -9.59
N ALA A 155 12.04 8.10 -8.27
CA ALA A 155 11.42 9.19 -7.52
C ALA A 155 12.20 10.50 -7.67
N GLY A 156 13.54 10.45 -7.59
CA GLY A 156 14.39 11.61 -7.87
C GLY A 156 14.25 12.14 -9.31
N PHE A 157 14.12 11.24 -10.28
CA PHE A 157 13.87 11.61 -11.68
C PHE A 157 12.50 12.26 -11.86
N VAL A 158 11.45 11.73 -11.22
CA VAL A 158 10.10 12.31 -11.23
C VAL A 158 10.09 13.69 -10.56
N LEU A 159 10.79 13.88 -9.44
CA LEU A 159 10.92 15.19 -8.79
C LEU A 159 11.55 16.24 -9.71
N GLY A 160 12.54 15.85 -10.52
CA GLY A 160 13.21 16.77 -11.45
C GLY A 160 12.43 17.06 -12.74
N THR A 161 11.66 16.08 -13.24
CA THR A 161 11.09 16.14 -14.60
C THR A 161 9.57 16.15 -14.65
N GLY A 162 8.90 15.73 -13.57
CA GLY A 162 7.45 15.45 -13.55
C GLY A 162 7.05 14.23 -14.39
N LYS A 163 8.00 13.41 -14.87
CA LYS A 163 7.75 12.27 -15.75
C LYS A 163 8.52 11.03 -15.32
N VAL A 164 8.12 9.87 -15.81
CA VAL A 164 8.87 8.61 -15.70
C VAL A 164 8.66 7.75 -16.94
N LEU A 165 9.65 6.90 -17.28
CA LEU A 165 9.49 5.90 -18.33
C LEU A 165 8.85 4.64 -17.74
N LEU A 166 7.68 4.24 -18.24
CA LEU A 166 6.98 3.04 -17.80
C LEU A 166 6.72 2.11 -18.98
N LYS A 167 6.83 0.81 -18.72
CA LYS A 167 6.33 -0.24 -19.61
C LYS A 167 4.85 -0.47 -19.31
N VAL A 168 4.00 -0.41 -20.34
CA VAL A 168 2.56 -0.65 -20.21
C VAL A 168 2.33 -2.12 -19.83
N PRO A 169 1.68 -2.41 -18.69
CA PRO A 169 1.40 -3.78 -18.27
C PRO A 169 0.20 -4.35 -19.05
N SER A 170 0.18 -5.67 -19.24
CA SER A 170 -1.05 -6.37 -19.60
C SER A 170 -1.98 -6.50 -18.39
N THR A 171 -3.27 -6.65 -18.62
CA THR A 171 -4.27 -6.66 -17.53
C THR A 171 -4.88 -8.04 -17.33
N LEU A 172 -4.89 -8.53 -16.09
CA LEU A 172 -5.71 -9.64 -15.62
C LEU A 172 -7.02 -9.08 -15.07
N ARG A 173 -8.16 -9.65 -15.46
CA ARG A 173 -9.48 -9.25 -14.94
C ARG A 173 -9.98 -10.26 -13.92
N PHE A 174 -10.45 -9.77 -12.78
CA PHE A 174 -11.05 -10.55 -11.71
C PHE A 174 -12.50 -10.10 -11.57
N VAL A 175 -13.42 -10.93 -12.06
CA VAL A 175 -14.87 -10.70 -11.96
C VAL A 175 -15.38 -11.40 -10.71
N MET A 176 -15.98 -10.62 -9.82
CA MET A 176 -16.37 -11.06 -8.48
C MET A 176 -17.85 -10.72 -8.27
N ASP A 177 -18.68 -11.75 -8.44
CA ASP A 177 -20.14 -11.63 -8.42
C ASP A 177 -20.74 -12.42 -7.25
N GLY A 178 -21.95 -12.05 -6.87
CA GLY A 178 -22.69 -12.65 -5.76
C GLY A 178 -22.78 -11.76 -4.54
N GLU A 179 -23.70 -12.11 -3.64
CA GLU A 179 -23.85 -11.44 -2.35
C GLU A 179 -22.70 -11.82 -1.42
N MET A 180 -22.04 -10.83 -0.85
CA MET A 180 -20.92 -11.05 0.07
C MET A 180 -21.45 -11.53 1.42
N PRO A 181 -21.10 -12.75 1.87
CA PRO A 181 -21.51 -13.21 3.19
C PRO A 181 -21.02 -12.27 4.30
N HIS A 182 -21.87 -12.02 5.30
CA HIS A 182 -21.63 -11.08 6.39
C HIS A 182 -20.40 -11.39 7.27
N TYR A 183 -19.84 -12.59 7.13
CA TYR A 183 -18.63 -13.06 7.83
C TYR A 183 -17.34 -12.91 7.00
N LEU A 184 -17.41 -12.38 5.77
CA LEU A 184 -16.25 -12.09 4.94
C LEU A 184 -15.92 -10.60 4.92
N LEU A 185 -14.66 -10.29 4.61
CA LEU A 185 -14.20 -8.95 4.24
C LEU A 185 -13.39 -9.02 2.95
N ALA A 186 -13.13 -7.86 2.31
CA ALA A 186 -12.28 -7.79 1.11
C ALA A 186 -10.89 -8.45 1.28
N LYS A 187 -10.41 -8.57 2.52
CA LYS A 187 -9.21 -9.33 2.87
C LYS A 187 -9.30 -10.80 2.48
N ASP A 188 -10.42 -11.45 2.74
CA ASP A 188 -10.65 -12.85 2.36
C ASP A 188 -10.66 -12.96 0.83
N LEU A 189 -11.27 -12.00 0.13
CA LEU A 189 -11.33 -11.99 -1.32
C LEU A 189 -9.95 -11.92 -1.98
N ILE A 190 -9.07 -11.03 -1.52
CA ILE A 190 -7.73 -10.92 -2.10
C ILE A 190 -6.83 -12.10 -1.72
N LEU A 191 -7.01 -12.71 -0.54
CA LEU A 191 -6.33 -13.96 -0.19
C LEU A 191 -6.79 -15.13 -1.05
N GLN A 192 -8.09 -15.18 -1.43
CA GLN A 192 -8.59 -16.16 -2.39
C GLN A 192 -7.87 -16.04 -3.73
N ILE A 193 -7.76 -14.82 -4.25
CA ILE A 193 -7.11 -14.54 -5.53
C ILE A 193 -5.61 -14.87 -5.47
N ILE A 194 -4.88 -14.40 -4.46
CA ILE A 194 -3.43 -14.65 -4.35
C ILE A 194 -3.15 -16.15 -4.18
N GLY A 195 -3.98 -16.88 -3.43
CA GLY A 195 -3.85 -18.34 -3.33
C GLY A 195 -4.11 -19.09 -4.63
N GLU A 196 -4.88 -18.50 -5.56
CA GLU A 196 -5.17 -19.08 -6.87
C GLU A 196 -4.04 -18.82 -7.87
N ILE A 197 -3.49 -17.61 -7.88
CA ILE A 197 -2.52 -17.18 -8.90
C ILE A 197 -1.07 -17.22 -8.41
N SER A 198 -0.82 -17.48 -7.13
CA SER A 198 0.48 -17.41 -6.43
C SER A 198 1.07 -16.00 -6.30
N VAL A 199 2.17 -15.88 -5.55
CA VAL A 199 2.93 -14.62 -5.40
C VAL A 199 3.55 -14.08 -6.70
N SER A 200 3.55 -14.88 -7.78
CA SER A 200 4.09 -14.48 -9.09
C SER A 200 3.04 -14.44 -10.21
N GLY A 201 1.76 -14.71 -9.89
CA GLY A 201 0.70 -14.81 -10.91
C GLY A 201 0.46 -13.52 -11.69
N ALA A 202 0.65 -12.38 -11.02
CA ALA A 202 0.43 -11.06 -11.59
C ALA A 202 1.74 -10.30 -11.88
N THR A 203 2.90 -10.96 -11.93
CA THR A 203 4.19 -10.26 -12.16
C THR A 203 4.14 -9.39 -13.42
N TYR A 204 4.39 -8.09 -13.23
CA TYR A 204 4.32 -7.00 -14.22
C TYR A 204 2.95 -6.82 -14.90
N LYS A 205 1.86 -7.34 -14.33
CA LYS A 205 0.49 -7.20 -14.84
C LYS A 205 -0.30 -6.22 -13.99
N SER A 206 -1.29 -5.59 -14.58
CA SER A 206 -2.34 -4.88 -13.86
C SER A 206 -3.43 -5.87 -13.45
N MET A 207 -4.02 -5.70 -12.27
CA MET A 207 -5.16 -6.48 -11.79
C MET A 207 -6.39 -5.56 -11.78
N GLU A 208 -7.35 -5.81 -12.66
CA GLU A 208 -8.62 -5.08 -12.74
C GLU A 208 -9.72 -5.87 -12.04
N PHE A 209 -10.34 -5.27 -11.02
CA PHE A 209 -11.40 -5.90 -10.22
C PHE A 209 -12.76 -5.31 -10.59
N VAL A 210 -13.71 -6.18 -10.94
CA VAL A 210 -15.07 -5.81 -11.37
C VAL A 210 -16.09 -6.82 -10.83
N GLY A 211 -17.38 -6.54 -10.99
CA GLY A 211 -18.47 -7.44 -10.62
C GLY A 211 -19.30 -6.90 -9.46
N THR A 212 -20.47 -7.51 -9.25
CA THR A 212 -21.49 -6.98 -8.32
C THR A 212 -20.98 -6.87 -6.89
N THR A 213 -20.10 -7.78 -6.47
CA THR A 213 -19.52 -7.71 -5.13
C THR A 213 -18.60 -6.50 -4.99
N VAL A 214 -17.74 -6.25 -5.98
CA VAL A 214 -16.79 -5.11 -5.96
C VAL A 214 -17.53 -3.78 -5.91
N GLU A 215 -18.64 -3.67 -6.65
CA GLU A 215 -19.52 -2.50 -6.63
C GLU A 215 -20.12 -2.25 -5.25
N SER A 216 -20.45 -3.32 -4.49
CA SER A 216 -21.00 -3.21 -3.13
C SER A 216 -19.97 -2.86 -2.04
N LEU A 217 -18.66 -3.04 -2.32
CA LEU A 217 -17.60 -2.74 -1.35
C LEU A 217 -17.51 -1.24 -1.06
N ASN A 218 -17.32 -0.89 0.20
CA ASN A 218 -16.95 0.46 0.58
C ASN A 218 -15.49 0.79 0.15
N MET A 219 -15.10 2.07 0.22
CA MET A 219 -13.77 2.48 -0.23
C MET A 219 -12.62 1.84 0.56
N GLU A 220 -12.78 1.64 1.87
CA GLU A 220 -11.74 1.01 2.69
C GLU A 220 -11.53 -0.46 2.31
N GLU A 221 -12.60 -1.18 1.97
CA GLU A 221 -12.52 -2.54 1.45
C GLU A 221 -11.86 -2.62 0.07
N ARG A 222 -12.18 -1.68 -0.84
CA ARG A 222 -11.49 -1.56 -2.14
C ARG A 222 -10.00 -1.26 -1.95
N MET A 223 -9.64 -0.44 -0.97
CA MET A 223 -8.25 -0.19 -0.61
C MET A 223 -7.55 -1.46 -0.15
N THR A 224 -8.20 -2.30 0.67
CA THR A 224 -7.65 -3.61 1.07
C THR A 224 -7.37 -4.51 -0.14
N LEU A 225 -8.29 -4.58 -1.09
CA LEU A 225 -8.17 -5.37 -2.33
C LEU A 225 -6.95 -4.90 -3.16
N CYS A 226 -6.87 -3.60 -3.45
CA CYS A 226 -5.79 -3.03 -4.25
C CYS A 226 -4.43 -2.98 -3.52
N ASN A 227 -4.43 -2.87 -2.18
CA ASN A 227 -3.20 -2.87 -1.37
C ASN A 227 -2.40 -4.17 -1.59
N MET A 228 -3.06 -5.32 -1.56
CA MET A 228 -2.38 -6.62 -1.62
C MET A 228 -2.04 -7.10 -3.04
N VAL A 229 -2.35 -6.33 -4.08
CA VAL A 229 -1.99 -6.65 -5.47
C VAL A 229 -0.50 -6.90 -5.66
N VAL A 230 0.34 -6.13 -4.96
CA VAL A 230 1.79 -6.31 -5.03
C VAL A 230 2.25 -7.66 -4.47
N GLU A 231 1.46 -8.32 -3.62
CA GLU A 231 1.80 -9.65 -3.09
C GLU A 231 1.59 -10.76 -4.11
N ALA A 232 0.82 -10.53 -5.18
CA ALA A 232 0.78 -11.39 -6.37
C ALA A 232 1.82 -10.99 -7.43
N GLY A 233 2.70 -10.03 -7.13
CA GLY A 233 3.64 -9.43 -8.07
C GLY A 233 3.00 -8.39 -9.01
N GLY A 234 1.74 -8.03 -8.77
CA GLY A 234 1.00 -7.07 -9.59
C GLY A 234 1.64 -5.69 -9.59
N LYS A 235 1.71 -5.08 -10.78
CA LYS A 235 2.24 -3.73 -10.98
C LYS A 235 1.27 -2.66 -10.48
N ASN A 236 -0.02 -2.89 -10.71
CA ASN A 236 -1.11 -1.99 -10.37
C ASN A 236 -2.37 -2.81 -10.06
N GLY A 237 -3.18 -2.35 -9.11
CA GLY A 237 -4.57 -2.79 -8.94
C GLY A 237 -5.49 -1.70 -9.42
N VAL A 238 -6.66 -2.01 -9.97
CA VAL A 238 -7.63 -0.97 -10.32
C VAL A 238 -9.06 -1.45 -10.09
N VAL A 239 -9.85 -0.58 -9.44
CA VAL A 239 -11.31 -0.70 -9.32
C VAL A 239 -11.93 0.48 -10.08
N PRO A 240 -12.92 0.27 -10.97
CA PRO A 240 -13.65 1.38 -11.59
C PRO A 240 -14.24 2.32 -10.54
N ALA A 241 -14.04 3.63 -10.74
CA ALA A 241 -14.63 4.63 -9.85
C ALA A 241 -16.15 4.69 -10.06
N ASP A 242 -16.91 4.75 -8.97
CA ASP A 242 -18.37 4.82 -9.00
C ASP A 242 -18.89 5.81 -7.94
N SER A 243 -20.20 5.77 -7.65
CA SER A 243 -20.83 6.63 -6.66
C SER A 243 -20.19 6.51 -5.26
N THR A 244 -19.71 5.34 -4.87
CA THR A 244 -18.97 5.13 -3.62
C THR A 244 -17.65 5.89 -3.63
N THR A 245 -16.92 5.85 -4.76
CA THR A 245 -15.68 6.63 -4.93
C THR A 245 -15.94 8.13 -4.92
N PHE A 246 -16.94 8.60 -5.67
CA PHE A 246 -17.26 10.04 -5.75
C PHE A 246 -17.72 10.59 -4.41
N LYS A 247 -18.59 9.87 -3.70
CA LYS A 247 -19.04 10.24 -2.35
C LYS A 247 -17.87 10.31 -1.36
N TYR A 248 -16.91 9.39 -1.45
CA TYR A 248 -15.74 9.44 -0.58
C TYR A 248 -14.88 10.68 -0.84
N LEU A 249 -14.81 11.19 -2.08
CA LEU A 249 -13.94 12.31 -2.45
C LEU A 249 -14.58 13.69 -2.31
N GLU A 250 -15.91 13.78 -2.21
CA GLU A 250 -16.70 15.01 -2.23
C GLU A 250 -16.18 16.09 -1.25
N ASP A 251 -15.77 15.69 -0.04
CA ASP A 251 -15.29 16.60 1.01
C ASP A 251 -13.76 16.63 1.15
N LYS A 252 -13.02 15.85 0.34
CA LYS A 252 -11.57 15.68 0.50
C LYS A 252 -10.75 16.40 -0.54
N THR A 253 -11.32 16.73 -1.70
CA THR A 253 -10.57 17.39 -2.76
C THR A 253 -11.43 18.33 -3.60
N THR A 254 -10.84 19.47 -3.96
CA THR A 254 -11.40 20.44 -4.91
C THR A 254 -10.66 20.42 -6.25
N VAL A 255 -9.63 19.57 -6.38
CA VAL A 255 -8.86 19.43 -7.62
C VAL A 255 -9.71 18.64 -8.63
N PRO A 256 -9.95 19.18 -9.83
CA PRO A 256 -10.69 18.46 -10.86
C PRO A 256 -10.00 17.15 -11.25
N TYR A 257 -10.79 16.11 -11.48
CA TYR A 257 -10.33 14.82 -11.97
C TYR A 257 -11.32 14.23 -12.96
N GLU A 258 -10.85 13.31 -13.81
CA GLU A 258 -11.65 12.67 -14.84
C GLU A 258 -11.48 11.15 -14.75
N PRO A 259 -12.51 10.43 -14.26
CA PRO A 259 -12.53 8.98 -14.22
C PRO A 259 -12.33 8.36 -15.60
N VAL A 260 -11.68 7.20 -15.63
CA VAL A 260 -11.38 6.46 -16.86
C VAL A 260 -11.91 5.04 -16.70
N TYR A 261 -12.58 4.53 -17.73
CA TYR A 261 -13.17 3.18 -17.74
C TYR A 261 -12.64 2.37 -18.91
N SER A 262 -12.49 1.05 -18.71
CA SER A 262 -12.19 0.10 -19.79
C SER A 262 -13.22 0.21 -20.90
N ASP A 263 -12.78 0.15 -22.14
CA ASP A 263 -13.70 0.07 -23.28
C ASP A 263 -14.42 -1.28 -23.29
N ALA A 264 -15.63 -1.33 -23.87
CA ALA A 264 -16.42 -2.57 -23.94
C ALA A 264 -15.67 -3.70 -24.68
N GLN A 265 -14.86 -3.33 -25.68
CA GLN A 265 -14.05 -4.21 -26.50
C GLN A 265 -12.58 -4.31 -26.04
N ALA A 266 -12.27 -3.92 -24.80
CA ALA A 266 -10.94 -4.08 -24.22
C ALA A 266 -10.55 -5.56 -24.11
N SER A 267 -9.27 -5.85 -24.37
CA SER A 267 -8.73 -7.22 -24.29
C SER A 267 -7.99 -7.43 -22.97
N PHE A 268 -8.26 -8.55 -22.30
CA PHE A 268 -7.62 -8.96 -21.05
C PHE A 268 -6.73 -10.16 -21.31
N LEU A 269 -5.56 -10.21 -20.66
CA LEU A 269 -4.65 -11.34 -20.79
C LEU A 269 -5.29 -12.63 -20.27
N SER A 270 -6.03 -12.53 -19.17
CA SER A 270 -6.86 -13.61 -18.62
C SER A 270 -7.98 -13.01 -17.79
N GLU A 271 -9.08 -13.76 -17.68
CA GLU A 271 -10.22 -13.40 -16.85
C GLU A 271 -10.51 -14.53 -15.86
N TYR A 272 -10.62 -14.17 -14.59
CA TYR A 272 -10.96 -15.07 -13.49
C TYR A 272 -12.34 -14.68 -12.95
N ARG A 273 -13.20 -15.67 -12.70
CA ARG A 273 -14.56 -15.44 -12.22
C ARG A 273 -14.76 -16.14 -10.88
N PHE A 274 -15.24 -15.40 -9.88
CA PHE A 274 -15.48 -15.89 -8.53
C PHE A 274 -16.94 -15.64 -8.15
N ASP A 275 -17.60 -16.68 -7.66
CA ASP A 275 -18.89 -16.57 -6.98
C ASP A 275 -18.63 -16.37 -5.48
N ILE A 276 -18.77 -15.12 -5.03
CA ILE A 276 -18.39 -14.72 -3.67
C ILE A 276 -19.32 -15.31 -2.62
N SER A 277 -20.57 -15.65 -2.98
CA SER A 277 -21.54 -16.25 -2.06
C SER A 277 -21.09 -17.62 -1.53
N LYS A 278 -20.14 -18.27 -2.20
CA LYS A 278 -19.60 -19.58 -1.85
C LYS A 278 -18.27 -19.50 -1.09
N LEU A 279 -17.71 -18.32 -0.89
CA LEU A 279 -16.44 -18.18 -0.19
C LEU A 279 -16.62 -18.35 1.32
N GLU A 280 -15.57 -18.90 1.94
CA GLU A 280 -15.45 -19.08 3.38
C GLU A 280 -14.27 -18.26 3.89
N PRO A 281 -14.22 -17.93 5.20
CA PRO A 281 -13.11 -17.15 5.76
C PRO A 281 -11.76 -17.81 5.53
N LEU A 282 -10.77 -17.01 5.17
CA LEU A 282 -9.45 -17.49 4.76
C LEU A 282 -8.34 -17.02 5.71
N VAL A 283 -7.25 -17.80 5.70
CA VAL A 283 -5.96 -17.40 6.25
C VAL A 283 -4.84 -17.69 5.25
N ALA A 284 -3.83 -16.83 5.19
CA ALA A 284 -2.56 -17.17 4.54
C ALA A 284 -1.58 -17.64 5.60
N LYS A 285 -1.23 -18.93 5.54
CA LYS A 285 -0.32 -19.59 6.47
C LYS A 285 1.12 -19.12 6.22
N PRO A 286 2.01 -19.19 7.22
CA PRO A 286 3.42 -18.91 7.01
C PRO A 286 4.03 -19.85 5.95
N HIS A 287 5.03 -19.45 5.18
CA HIS A 287 5.69 -18.15 5.16
C HIS A 287 5.46 -17.43 3.81
N SER A 288 4.24 -17.51 3.27
CA SER A 288 3.90 -16.84 2.02
C SER A 288 2.44 -16.38 1.97
N PRO A 289 2.14 -15.20 1.39
CA PRO A 289 0.76 -14.72 1.23
C PRO A 289 -0.13 -15.63 0.36
N ASP A 290 0.46 -16.46 -0.51
CA ASP A 290 -0.27 -17.42 -1.34
C ASP A 290 -0.49 -18.79 -0.70
N ASN A 291 0.06 -19.05 0.49
CA ASN A 291 -0.18 -20.29 1.23
C ASN A 291 -1.56 -20.26 1.93
N ARG A 292 -2.60 -20.10 1.13
CA ARG A 292 -4.00 -19.98 1.53
C ARG A 292 -4.52 -21.29 2.14
N ALA A 293 -5.31 -21.18 3.20
CA ALA A 293 -6.14 -22.24 3.76
C ALA A 293 -7.47 -21.64 4.26
N LEU A 294 -8.49 -22.48 4.44
CA LEU A 294 -9.69 -22.05 5.14
C LEU A 294 -9.35 -21.82 6.62
N ALA A 295 -9.97 -20.82 7.25
CA ALA A 295 -9.76 -20.56 8.67
C ALA A 295 -10.09 -21.80 9.54
N ARG A 296 -11.20 -22.48 9.24
CA ARG A 296 -11.62 -23.73 9.91
C ARG A 296 -10.62 -24.89 9.79
N GLU A 297 -9.80 -24.93 8.75
CA GLU A 297 -8.77 -25.97 8.56
C GLU A 297 -7.56 -25.72 9.46
N CYS A 298 -7.42 -24.52 10.00
CA CYS A 298 -6.31 -24.13 10.88
C CYS A 298 -6.69 -24.14 12.37
N LYS A 299 -7.87 -24.68 12.74
CA LYS A 299 -8.40 -24.65 14.12
C LYS A 299 -7.47 -25.21 15.20
N ASP A 300 -6.57 -26.12 14.84
CA ASP A 300 -5.63 -26.74 15.79
C ASP A 300 -4.34 -25.90 15.96
N VAL A 301 -4.19 -24.82 15.21
CA VAL A 301 -3.05 -23.89 15.32
C VAL A 301 -3.24 -23.01 16.54
N LYS A 302 -2.53 -23.32 17.62
CA LYS A 302 -2.42 -22.46 18.80
C LYS A 302 -1.65 -21.20 18.46
N ILE A 303 -2.16 -20.05 18.92
CA ILE A 303 -1.54 -18.74 18.68
C ILE A 303 -1.07 -18.12 19.99
N ASP A 304 -0.06 -17.25 19.92
CA ASP A 304 0.49 -16.55 21.09
C ASP A 304 -0.01 -15.11 21.20
N ARG A 305 -0.48 -14.54 20.08
CA ARG A 305 -0.91 -13.14 19.98
C ARG A 305 -1.72 -12.86 18.71
N VAL A 306 -2.42 -11.73 18.71
CA VAL A 306 -3.12 -11.17 17.56
C VAL A 306 -2.66 -9.74 17.29
N TYR A 307 -2.56 -9.36 16.01
CA TYR A 307 -2.25 -7.98 15.58
C TYR A 307 -3.30 -7.48 14.59
N ILE A 308 -4.04 -6.44 14.96
CA ILE A 308 -5.02 -5.76 14.11
C ILE A 308 -4.50 -4.36 13.79
N GLY A 309 -4.08 -4.13 12.55
CA GLY A 309 -3.53 -2.87 12.09
C GLY A 309 -2.96 -2.91 10.67
N SER A 310 -2.00 -2.01 10.36
CA SER A 310 -1.39 -1.81 9.02
C SER A 310 -2.24 -1.01 8.04
N CYS A 311 -1.67 -0.68 6.87
CA CYS A 311 -2.41 -0.11 5.73
C CYS A 311 -3.55 -1.03 5.24
N THR A 312 -3.42 -2.34 5.48
CA THR A 312 -4.39 -3.35 5.01
C THR A 312 -5.53 -3.60 5.98
N GLY A 313 -5.29 -3.54 7.30
CA GLY A 313 -6.27 -3.98 8.30
C GLY A 313 -6.34 -3.08 9.53
N GLY A 314 -5.99 -1.80 9.38
CA GLY A 314 -6.00 -0.78 10.42
C GLY A 314 -6.82 0.46 10.03
N LYS A 315 -7.82 0.33 9.16
CA LYS A 315 -8.75 1.40 8.79
C LYS A 315 -9.97 1.39 9.72
N THR A 316 -10.85 2.39 9.63
CA THR A 316 -11.95 2.55 10.58
C THR A 316 -12.92 1.36 10.54
N GLU A 317 -13.27 0.90 9.34
CA GLU A 317 -14.15 -0.26 9.15
C GLU A 317 -13.51 -1.56 9.66
N ASP A 318 -12.17 -1.68 9.61
CA ASP A 318 -11.46 -2.86 10.12
C ASP A 318 -11.61 -2.98 11.66
N PHE A 319 -11.56 -1.85 12.38
CA PHE A 319 -11.77 -1.85 13.84
C PHE A 319 -13.23 -2.03 14.21
N LEU A 320 -14.17 -1.46 13.44
CA LEU A 320 -15.60 -1.72 13.62
C LEU A 320 -15.91 -3.22 13.46
N ALA A 321 -15.32 -3.86 12.44
CA ALA A 321 -15.44 -5.28 12.21
C ALA A 321 -14.91 -6.12 13.39
N ALA A 322 -13.71 -5.81 13.89
CA ALA A 322 -13.16 -6.48 15.07
C ALA A 322 -14.04 -6.27 16.32
N ALA A 323 -14.52 -5.04 16.55
CA ALA A 323 -15.39 -4.71 17.68
C ALA A 323 -16.73 -5.47 17.60
N LYS A 324 -17.30 -5.65 16.41
CA LYS A 324 -18.52 -6.44 16.20
C LYS A 324 -18.37 -7.88 16.69
N VAL A 325 -17.23 -8.53 16.40
CA VAL A 325 -16.94 -9.89 16.87
C VAL A 325 -16.81 -9.96 18.38
N PHE A 326 -16.09 -9.00 18.98
CA PHE A 326 -15.94 -8.96 20.44
C PHE A 326 -17.27 -8.69 21.15
N LEU A 327 -18.07 -7.77 20.62
CA LEU A 327 -19.40 -7.45 21.12
C LEU A 327 -20.33 -8.67 21.06
N ALA A 328 -20.40 -9.34 19.90
CA ALA A 328 -21.23 -10.53 19.71
C ALA A 328 -20.82 -11.67 20.65
N SER A 329 -19.51 -11.82 20.91
CA SER A 329 -19.03 -12.86 21.81
C SER A 329 -19.27 -12.56 23.29
N GLY A 330 -19.11 -11.31 23.73
CA GLY A 330 -19.11 -10.93 25.15
C GLY A 330 -17.99 -11.57 26.00
N LYS A 331 -16.98 -12.19 25.37
CA LYS A 331 -15.88 -12.90 26.06
C LYS A 331 -14.61 -12.04 26.07
N LYS A 332 -13.69 -12.37 26.97
CA LYS A 332 -12.33 -11.80 27.02
C LYS A 332 -11.40 -12.51 26.03
N VAL A 333 -10.47 -11.77 25.44
CA VAL A 333 -9.38 -12.35 24.64
C VAL A 333 -8.49 -13.25 25.49
N LYS A 334 -7.99 -14.33 24.90
CA LYS A 334 -7.10 -15.30 25.58
C LYS A 334 -5.62 -15.07 25.31
N VAL A 335 -5.30 -14.23 24.33
CA VAL A 335 -3.94 -13.88 23.94
C VAL A 335 -3.80 -12.36 23.81
N PRO A 336 -2.59 -11.79 24.04
CA PRO A 336 -2.32 -10.38 23.80
C PRO A 336 -2.78 -9.96 22.40
N THR A 337 -3.60 -8.91 22.34
CA THR A 337 -4.28 -8.46 21.13
C THR A 337 -3.94 -7.00 20.91
N PHE A 338 -3.06 -6.76 19.94
CA PHE A 338 -2.47 -5.46 19.65
C PHE A 338 -3.29 -4.72 18.60
N LEU A 339 -3.66 -3.47 18.91
CA LEU A 339 -4.47 -2.62 18.06
C LEU A 339 -3.62 -1.44 17.58
N VAL A 340 -3.37 -1.35 16.26
CA VAL A 340 -2.51 -0.32 15.66
C VAL A 340 -3.22 0.33 14.47
N PRO A 341 -3.90 1.48 14.67
CA PRO A 341 -4.60 2.17 13.60
C PRO A 341 -3.67 2.70 12.52
N ALA A 342 -4.19 2.83 11.31
CA ALA A 342 -3.43 3.28 10.16
C ALA A 342 -3.15 4.79 10.24
N THR A 343 -4.10 5.61 10.70
CA THR A 343 -3.92 7.08 10.72
C THR A 343 -4.39 7.70 12.03
N GLN A 344 -3.98 8.95 12.28
CA GLN A 344 -4.46 9.71 13.44
C GLN A 344 -5.98 9.85 13.44
N LYS A 345 -6.59 10.02 12.25
CA LYS A 345 -8.04 10.02 12.11
C LYS A 345 -8.65 8.69 12.58
N VAL A 346 -8.13 7.55 12.11
CA VAL A 346 -8.64 6.23 12.53
C VAL A 346 -8.44 6.02 14.04
N TRP A 347 -7.31 6.47 14.60
CA TRP A 347 -7.08 6.42 16.04
C TRP A 347 -8.15 7.19 16.79
N MET A 348 -8.52 8.41 16.36
CA MET A 348 -9.63 9.15 16.94
C MET A 348 -10.99 8.45 16.75
N ASP A 349 -11.24 7.89 15.57
CA ASP A 349 -12.48 7.17 15.26
C ASP A 349 -12.70 6.01 16.25
N ILE A 350 -11.64 5.28 16.66
CA ILE A 350 -11.73 4.21 17.66
C ILE A 350 -12.31 4.70 19.00
N TYR A 351 -12.01 5.93 19.41
CA TYR A 351 -12.49 6.48 20.69
C TYR A 351 -13.82 7.24 20.58
N THR A 352 -14.26 7.57 19.38
CA THR A 352 -15.36 8.52 19.16
C THR A 352 -16.55 7.93 18.41
N LEU A 353 -16.33 6.94 17.54
CA LEU A 353 -17.41 6.29 16.81
C LEU A 353 -18.03 5.19 17.66
N SER A 354 -19.35 5.27 17.82
CA SER A 354 -20.15 4.19 18.40
C SER A 354 -20.26 3.04 17.41
N VAL A 355 -20.08 1.82 17.91
CA VAL A 355 -20.29 0.60 17.13
C VAL A 355 -21.80 0.36 16.98
N PRO A 356 -22.32 0.03 15.78
CA PRO A 356 -23.72 -0.35 15.62
C PRO A 356 -24.12 -1.47 16.58
N GLU A 357 -25.36 -1.42 17.08
CA GLU A 357 -25.93 -2.45 17.97
C GLU A 357 -25.26 -2.57 19.36
N SER A 358 -24.27 -1.72 19.68
CA SER A 358 -23.54 -1.77 20.94
C SER A 358 -24.19 -1.04 22.12
N GLY A 359 -25.35 -0.41 21.90
CA GLY A 359 -25.96 0.50 22.89
C GLY A 359 -25.19 1.81 23.07
N GLY A 360 -24.44 2.25 22.04
CA GLY A 360 -23.69 3.51 22.05
C GLY A 360 -22.22 3.39 22.44
N LYS A 361 -21.74 2.18 22.76
CA LYS A 361 -20.33 1.94 23.08
C LYS A 361 -19.43 2.20 21.89
N THR A 362 -18.29 2.81 22.15
CA THR A 362 -17.23 3.03 21.16
C THR A 362 -16.37 1.79 20.96
N CYS A 363 -15.60 1.74 19.87
CA CYS A 363 -14.63 0.65 19.65
C CYS A 363 -13.68 0.51 20.86
N SER A 364 -13.15 1.62 21.39
CA SER A 364 -12.22 1.59 22.53
C SER A 364 -12.83 0.93 23.77
N GLN A 365 -14.09 1.23 24.08
CA GLN A 365 -14.80 0.64 25.22
C GLN A 365 -14.99 -0.87 25.03
N ILE A 366 -15.38 -1.30 23.83
CA ILE A 366 -15.52 -2.73 23.51
C ILE A 366 -14.17 -3.44 23.58
N PHE A 367 -13.09 -2.82 23.10
CA PHE A 367 -11.76 -3.40 23.16
C PHE A 367 -11.23 -3.55 24.59
N GLU A 368 -11.45 -2.54 25.45
CA GLU A 368 -11.14 -2.60 26.87
C GLU A 368 -11.97 -3.68 27.58
N GLU A 369 -13.28 -3.74 27.29
CA GLU A 369 -14.17 -4.78 27.78
C GLU A 369 -13.80 -6.19 27.28
N ALA A 370 -13.19 -6.32 26.11
CA ALA A 370 -12.65 -7.59 25.61
C ALA A 370 -11.27 -7.92 26.21
N GLY A 371 -10.59 -6.95 26.84
CA GLY A 371 -9.24 -7.11 27.38
C GLY A 371 -8.12 -7.03 26.34
N CYS A 372 -8.36 -6.32 25.24
CA CYS A 372 -7.31 -5.99 24.27
C CYS A 372 -6.31 -4.99 24.87
N ASP A 373 -5.11 -4.93 24.29
CA ASP A 373 -4.18 -3.85 24.62
C ASP A 373 -4.74 -2.51 24.14
N THR A 374 -4.46 -1.44 24.89
CA THR A 374 -4.89 -0.08 24.54
C THR A 374 -4.40 0.28 23.13
N PRO A 375 -5.27 0.81 22.24
CA PRO A 375 -4.88 1.21 20.89
C PRO A 375 -3.65 2.12 20.88
N ALA A 376 -2.61 1.68 20.20
CA ALA A 376 -1.36 2.43 20.08
C ALA A 376 -1.50 3.59 19.10
N SER A 377 -0.53 4.51 19.14
CA SER A 377 -0.41 5.52 18.09
C SER A 377 -0.15 4.86 16.72
N PRO A 378 -0.67 5.44 15.63
CA PRO A 378 -0.46 4.92 14.28
C PRO A 378 1.01 4.71 13.96
N SER A 379 1.36 3.58 13.34
CA SER A 379 2.73 3.27 12.94
C SER A 379 2.81 2.11 11.95
N CYS A 380 3.74 2.18 11.00
CA CYS A 380 4.13 1.05 10.15
C CYS A 380 5.12 0.09 10.83
N GLY A 381 5.70 0.47 11.98
CA GLY A 381 6.92 -0.14 12.51
C GLY A 381 6.84 -1.66 12.67
N ALA A 382 5.80 -2.18 13.30
CA ALA A 382 5.66 -3.62 13.53
C ALA A 382 5.44 -4.39 12.21
N CYS A 383 4.72 -3.80 11.25
CA CYS A 383 4.42 -4.40 9.95
C CYS A 383 5.68 -4.64 9.11
N LEU A 384 6.67 -3.74 9.20
CA LEU A 384 7.95 -3.85 8.48
C LEU A 384 9.11 -4.40 9.33
N GLY A 385 8.84 -4.81 10.57
CA GLY A 385 9.85 -5.42 11.44
C GLY A 385 10.90 -4.42 11.93
N GLY A 386 10.46 -3.20 12.26
CA GLY A 386 11.27 -2.07 12.71
C GLY A 386 12.17 -2.34 13.94
N PRO A 387 12.77 -1.30 14.54
CA PRO A 387 13.66 -1.42 15.69
C PRO A 387 13.09 -2.25 16.86
N LYS A 388 13.94 -2.89 17.68
CA LYS A 388 13.51 -3.87 18.72
C LYS A 388 12.49 -3.32 19.74
N ASP A 389 12.51 -2.02 19.98
CA ASP A 389 11.63 -1.24 20.85
C ASP A 389 10.29 -0.84 20.19
N THR A 390 10.09 -1.17 18.92
CA THR A 390 8.83 -0.94 18.22
C THR A 390 7.68 -1.67 18.90
N TYR A 391 6.63 -0.92 19.27
CA TYR A 391 5.42 -1.48 19.85
C TYR A 391 4.85 -2.61 18.98
N ALA A 392 4.43 -3.70 19.62
CA ALA A 392 3.89 -4.88 18.96
C ALA A 392 4.81 -5.57 17.95
N ARG A 393 6.10 -5.23 17.86
CA ARG A 393 7.07 -6.04 17.09
C ARG A 393 7.12 -7.47 17.63
N MET A 394 7.32 -8.45 16.76
CA MET A 394 7.62 -9.82 17.18
C MET A 394 9.09 -9.92 17.55
N ASN A 395 9.41 -9.87 18.84
CA ASN A 395 10.78 -10.00 19.34
C ASN A 395 11.21 -11.47 19.59
N GLU A 396 10.24 -12.38 19.63
CA GLU A 396 10.39 -13.80 19.95
C GLU A 396 9.76 -14.67 18.84
N PRO A 397 10.09 -15.97 18.76
CA PRO A 397 9.52 -16.91 17.78
C PRO A 397 8.07 -17.31 18.12
N LYS A 398 7.17 -16.34 18.07
CA LYS A 398 5.74 -16.48 18.38
C LYS A 398 4.89 -16.77 17.14
N VAL A 399 3.72 -17.37 17.34
CA VAL A 399 2.66 -17.52 16.35
C VAL A 399 1.67 -16.36 16.48
N CYS A 400 1.44 -15.64 15.39
CA CYS A 400 0.62 -14.42 15.35
C CYS A 400 -0.44 -14.53 14.24
N VAL A 401 -1.70 -14.24 14.56
CA VAL A 401 -2.71 -13.92 13.53
C VAL A 401 -2.68 -12.40 13.31
N SER A 402 -2.50 -11.98 12.06
CA SER A 402 -2.27 -10.58 11.72
C SER A 402 -3.13 -10.11 10.55
N THR A 403 -3.65 -8.89 10.63
CA THR A 403 -4.35 -8.24 9.52
C THR A 403 -3.41 -7.52 8.53
N THR A 404 -2.09 -7.65 8.70
CA THR A 404 -1.06 -7.16 7.77
C THR A 404 -1.08 -7.91 6.43
N ASN A 405 -0.23 -7.53 5.49
CA ASN A 405 -0.21 -8.04 4.11
C ASN A 405 0.92 -9.04 3.80
N ARG A 406 1.93 -9.18 4.67
CA ARG A 406 3.10 -10.04 4.42
C ARG A 406 3.44 -10.90 5.62
N ASN A 407 3.77 -12.17 5.37
CA ASN A 407 4.15 -13.16 6.38
C ASN A 407 5.48 -13.88 6.09
N PHE A 408 6.33 -13.28 5.24
CA PHE A 408 7.68 -13.79 4.99
C PHE A 408 8.52 -13.85 6.29
N PRO A 409 9.54 -14.72 6.37
CA PRO A 409 10.35 -14.85 7.58
C PRO A 409 10.97 -13.52 8.00
N GLY A 410 10.79 -13.15 9.29
CA GLY A 410 11.31 -11.90 9.85
C GLY A 410 10.49 -10.65 9.52
N ARG A 411 9.40 -10.75 8.76
CA ARG A 411 8.62 -9.58 8.31
C ARG A 411 8.14 -8.69 9.46
N MET A 412 7.67 -9.27 10.56
CA MET A 412 7.25 -8.52 11.75
C MET A 412 8.31 -8.51 12.88
N GLY A 413 9.53 -8.94 12.60
CA GLY A 413 10.66 -8.84 13.54
C GLY A 413 11.51 -10.11 13.64
N HIS A 414 11.03 -11.12 14.38
CA HIS A 414 11.78 -12.36 14.61
C HIS A 414 11.70 -13.29 13.39
N LYS A 415 12.83 -13.85 12.97
CA LYS A 415 12.92 -14.67 11.73
C LYS A 415 12.12 -15.97 11.81
N GLU A 416 12.06 -16.57 12.99
CA GLU A 416 11.32 -17.81 13.25
C GLU A 416 9.86 -17.55 13.71
N GLY A 417 9.42 -16.30 13.75
CA GLY A 417 8.02 -15.99 14.05
C GLY A 417 7.11 -16.44 12.90
N GLN A 418 5.95 -16.97 13.25
CA GLN A 418 4.96 -17.49 12.31
C GLN A 418 3.77 -16.55 12.22
N ILE A 419 3.50 -15.99 11.04
CA ILE A 419 2.44 -15.00 10.83
C ILE A 419 1.36 -15.61 9.93
N TYR A 420 0.15 -15.70 10.44
CA TYR A 420 -1.05 -16.07 9.70
C TYR A 420 -1.78 -14.79 9.30
N LEU A 421 -1.86 -14.51 8.00
CA LEU A 421 -2.56 -13.31 7.52
C LEU A 421 -4.06 -13.60 7.47
N ALA A 422 -4.88 -12.71 8.01
CA ALA A 422 -6.32 -12.92 8.09
C ALA A 422 -7.10 -11.61 8.02
N SER A 423 -8.41 -11.69 7.83
CA SER A 423 -9.33 -10.55 7.98
C SER A 423 -9.46 -10.11 9.44
N PRO A 424 -9.88 -8.86 9.72
CA PRO A 424 -10.20 -8.40 11.07
C PRO A 424 -11.17 -9.31 11.82
N TYR A 425 -12.17 -9.88 11.13
CA TYR A 425 -13.09 -10.86 11.73
C TYR A 425 -12.36 -12.12 12.23
N THR A 426 -11.61 -12.77 11.35
CA THR A 426 -10.83 -13.97 11.69
C THR A 426 -9.78 -13.68 12.78
N ALA A 427 -9.14 -12.51 12.75
CA ALA A 427 -8.18 -12.09 13.77
C ALA A 427 -8.85 -11.91 15.15
N ALA A 428 -9.98 -11.21 15.21
CA ALA A 428 -10.74 -11.01 16.45
C ALA A 428 -11.29 -12.33 17.01
N ALA A 429 -11.84 -13.19 16.16
CA ALA A 429 -12.29 -14.53 16.55
C ALA A 429 -11.13 -15.36 17.13
N SER A 430 -9.96 -15.31 16.51
CA SER A 430 -8.77 -16.02 16.97
C SER A 430 -8.26 -15.50 18.33
N ALA A 431 -8.37 -14.19 18.58
CA ALA A 431 -8.02 -13.60 19.87
C ALA A 431 -8.89 -14.15 21.01
N LEU A 432 -10.18 -14.41 20.75
CA LEU A 432 -11.14 -14.93 21.73
C LEU A 432 -10.90 -16.40 22.08
N THR A 433 -10.35 -17.19 21.16
CA THR A 433 -10.18 -18.64 21.37
C THR A 433 -8.76 -19.03 21.76
N GLY A 434 -7.75 -18.25 21.35
CA GLY A 434 -6.33 -18.58 21.45
C GLY A 434 -5.84 -19.52 20.34
N TYR A 435 -6.65 -19.74 19.30
CA TYR A 435 -6.33 -20.57 18.13
C TYR A 435 -6.76 -19.84 16.85
N VAL A 436 -6.22 -20.21 15.69
CA VAL A 436 -6.78 -19.69 14.42
C VAL A 436 -8.23 -20.13 14.32
N THR A 437 -9.16 -19.17 14.19
CA THR A 437 -10.60 -19.43 14.35
C THR A 437 -11.41 -18.89 13.20
N ASP A 438 -12.40 -19.68 12.78
CA ASP A 438 -13.39 -19.25 11.80
C ASP A 438 -14.38 -18.25 12.44
N PRO A 439 -14.51 -17.02 11.92
CA PRO A 439 -15.34 -15.99 12.55
C PRO A 439 -16.84 -16.32 12.56
N ARG A 440 -17.29 -17.30 11.77
CA ARG A 440 -18.69 -17.78 11.79
C ARG A 440 -19.12 -18.33 13.14
N GLU A 441 -18.17 -18.75 13.99
CA GLU A 441 -18.46 -19.15 15.38
C GLU A 441 -19.04 -18.02 16.24
N PHE A 442 -18.92 -16.76 15.81
CA PHE A 442 -19.38 -15.58 16.54
C PHE A 442 -20.32 -14.67 15.76
N LEU A 443 -20.39 -14.82 14.43
CA LEU A 443 -21.14 -13.92 13.54
C LEU A 443 -22.41 -14.54 12.95
N CYS A 444 -22.64 -15.85 13.12
CA CYS A 444 -23.80 -16.57 12.57
C CYS A 444 -24.99 -16.68 13.51
#